data_AF-A0A2M8DXQ1-F1
#
_entry.id   AF-A0A2M8DXQ1-F1
#
_cell.length_a   1.000
_cell.length_b   1.000
_cell.length_c   1.000
_cell.angle_alpha   90.00
_cell.angle_beta   90.00
_cell.angle_gamma   90.00
#
_symmetry.space_group_name_H-M   'P 1'
#
loop_
_entity.id
_entity.type
_entity.pdbx_description
1 polymer ?
#
loop_
_entity_poly.entity_id
_entity_poly.type
_entity_poly.pdbx_seq_one_letter_code
_entity_poly.pdbx_strand_id
1 'polypeptide(L)'
;MSKSLIQFITEEQRHIPNASGAFTGLLSDIVSACKQIAHDVNKGALIGVLGSAGSENVQGETQKKLDIITNEVFIKANEWSGHLAGMASEEMDDVYEIPKQYPRGKYLITFDPLDGSSNIDVNISVGTIFSILRCPEGVTNPTAADFMQP
;
A
#
# COMPACT_ATOMS: atom_id res chain seq x y z
N MET A 1 -21.76 -15.26 -14.98
CA MET A 1 -20.96 -14.02 -14.91
C MET A 1 -19.83 -14.24 -13.93
N SER A 2 -18.61 -13.78 -14.24
CA SER A 2 -17.52 -13.77 -13.25
C SER A 2 -17.82 -12.71 -12.17
N LYS A 3 -17.54 -13.04 -10.91
CA LYS A 3 -17.65 -12.09 -9.79
C LYS A 3 -16.42 -11.20 -9.75
N SER A 4 -16.59 -9.91 -9.45
CA SER A 4 -15.47 -9.02 -9.16
C SER A 4 -14.92 -9.31 -7.76
N LEU A 5 -13.66 -8.92 -7.50
CA LEU A 5 -13.06 -9.06 -6.16
C LEU A 5 -13.86 -8.31 -5.09
N ILE A 6 -14.33 -7.09 -5.40
CA ILE A 6 -15.15 -6.30 -4.46
C ILE A 6 -16.49 -6.99 -4.18
N GLN A 7 -17.11 -7.60 -5.20
CA GLN A 7 -18.33 -8.40 -4.99
C GLN A 7 -18.04 -9.59 -4.09
N PHE A 8 -16.96 -10.33 -4.34
CA PHE A 8 -16.55 -11.47 -3.51
C PHE A 8 -16.34 -11.05 -2.05
N ILE A 9 -15.53 -10.02 -1.78
CA ILE A 9 -15.25 -9.53 -0.42
C ILE A 9 -16.54 -9.08 0.28
N THR A 10 -17.42 -8.38 -0.44
CA THR A 10 -18.70 -7.91 0.12
C THR A 10 -19.63 -9.08 0.48
N GLU A 11 -19.66 -10.14 -0.33
CA GLU A 11 -20.41 -11.36 -0.03
C GLU A 11 -19.84 -12.08 1.19
N GLU A 12 -18.51 -12.23 1.28
CA GLU A 12 -17.83 -12.82 2.45
C GLU A 12 -18.13 -12.05 3.74
N GLN A 13 -18.14 -10.72 3.70
CA GLN A 13 -18.51 -9.89 4.85
C GLN A 13 -19.91 -10.23 5.38
N ARG A 14 -20.89 -10.51 4.50
CA ARG A 14 -22.27 -10.82 4.90
C ARG A 14 -22.38 -12.12 5.69
N HIS A 15 -21.41 -13.01 5.55
CA HIS A 15 -21.33 -14.27 6.29
C HIS A 15 -20.73 -14.10 7.69
N ILE A 16 -20.16 -12.94 8.02
CA ILE A 16 -19.52 -12.67 9.32
C ILE A 16 -20.45 -11.81 10.20
N PRO A 17 -21.00 -12.36 11.31
CA PRO A 17 -21.81 -11.60 12.24
C PRO A 17 -21.06 -10.39 12.80
N ASN A 18 -21.75 -9.25 12.94
CA ASN A 18 -21.21 -8.00 13.49
C ASN A 18 -20.04 -7.38 12.70
N ALA A 19 -19.79 -7.83 11.46
CA ALA A 19 -18.78 -7.23 10.60
C ALA A 19 -19.15 -5.77 10.26
N SER A 20 -18.36 -4.82 10.77
CA SER A 20 -18.62 -3.39 10.63
C SER A 20 -18.36 -2.81 9.23
N GLY A 21 -17.88 -3.62 8.28
CA GLY A 21 -17.47 -3.18 6.94
C GLY A 21 -16.10 -2.51 6.86
N ALA A 22 -15.47 -2.15 7.99
CA ALA A 22 -14.18 -1.47 7.99
C ALA A 22 -13.05 -2.28 7.34
N PHE A 23 -13.04 -3.61 7.50
CA PHE A 23 -12.05 -4.47 6.83
C PHE A 23 -12.27 -4.52 5.32
N THR A 24 -13.52 -4.60 4.89
CA THR A 24 -13.91 -4.59 3.47
C THR A 24 -13.54 -3.27 2.81
N GLY A 25 -13.74 -2.14 3.51
CA GLY A 25 -13.28 -0.83 3.09
C GLY A 25 -11.77 -0.81 2.89
N LEU A 26 -11.00 -1.26 3.90
CA LEU A 26 -9.55 -1.35 3.81
C LEU A 26 -9.07 -2.19 2.62
N LEU A 27 -9.67 -3.37 2.40
CA LEU A 27 -9.34 -4.19 1.23
C LEU A 27 -9.67 -3.48 -0.09
N SER A 28 -10.72 -2.67 -0.12
CA SER A 28 -11.09 -1.88 -1.30
C SER A 28 -10.07 -0.77 -1.60
N ASP A 29 -9.52 -0.14 -0.56
CA ASP A 29 -8.45 0.87 -0.66
C ASP A 29 -7.16 0.22 -1.20
N ILE A 30 -6.76 -0.92 -0.62
CA ILE A 30 -5.59 -1.70 -1.07
C ILE A 30 -5.75 -2.13 -2.53
N VAL A 31 -6.92 -2.65 -2.92
CA VAL A 31 -7.18 -3.03 -4.33
C VAL A 31 -7.05 -1.83 -5.26
N SER A 32 -7.46 -0.64 -4.81
CA SER A 32 -7.34 0.59 -5.59
C SER A 32 -5.87 1.00 -5.74
N ALA A 33 -5.08 0.92 -4.66
CA ALA A 33 -3.63 1.15 -4.69
C ALA A 33 -2.93 0.19 -5.66
N CYS A 34 -3.18 -1.12 -5.55
CA CYS A 34 -2.55 -2.12 -6.41
C CYS A 34 -2.90 -1.93 -7.89
N LYS A 35 -4.12 -1.50 -8.22
CA LYS A 35 -4.50 -1.17 -9.61
C LYS A 35 -3.73 0.04 -10.14
N GLN A 36 -3.54 1.06 -9.31
CA GLN A 36 -2.78 2.24 -9.69
C GLN A 36 -1.29 1.90 -9.88
N ILE A 37 -0.70 1.16 -8.94
CA ILE A 37 0.68 0.65 -9.05
C ILE A 37 0.85 -0.18 -10.33
N ALA A 38 -0.05 -1.13 -10.59
CA ALA A 38 0.01 -1.95 -11.80
C ALA A 38 -0.08 -1.11 -13.07
N HIS A 39 -0.90 -0.04 -13.07
CA HIS A 39 -1.00 0.88 -14.21
C HIS A 39 0.30 1.67 -14.42
N ASP A 40 0.92 2.17 -13.34
CA ASP A 40 2.16 2.95 -13.42
C ASP A 40 3.34 2.06 -13.84
N VAL A 41 3.45 0.85 -13.28
CA VAL A 41 4.40 -0.19 -13.69
C VAL A 41 4.24 -0.53 -15.18
N ASN A 42 3.01 -0.75 -15.66
CA ASN A 42 2.74 -1.08 -17.07
C ASN A 42 3.12 0.06 -18.04
N LYS A 43 3.04 1.32 -17.60
CA LYS A 43 3.44 2.46 -18.43
C LYS A 43 4.94 2.65 -18.46
N GLY A 44 5.63 2.31 -17.37
CA GLY A 44 7.08 2.23 -17.35
C GLY A 44 7.79 3.46 -17.94
N ALA A 45 8.58 3.23 -18.99
CA ALA A 45 9.40 4.25 -19.64
C ALA A 45 8.58 5.36 -20.30
N LEU A 46 7.34 5.08 -20.70
CA LEU A 46 6.47 6.01 -21.44
C LEU A 46 6.06 7.23 -20.60
N ILE A 47 6.05 7.09 -19.28
CA ILE A 47 5.77 8.17 -18.33
C ILE A 47 7.06 8.77 -17.73
N GLY A 48 8.23 8.42 -18.29
CA GLY A 48 9.53 8.86 -17.77
C GLY A 48 9.83 8.30 -16.37
N VAL A 49 9.23 7.16 -16.03
CA VAL A 49 9.44 6.47 -14.76
C VAL A 49 10.53 5.39 -14.87
N LEU A 50 10.78 4.83 -16.07
CA LEU A 50 11.90 3.89 -16.32
C LEU A 50 13.13 4.51 -17.04
N GLY A 51 13.21 5.83 -17.26
CA GLY A 51 14.37 6.36 -18.00
C GLY A 51 14.46 7.88 -18.18
N SER A 52 15.67 8.37 -17.91
CA SER A 52 16.25 9.72 -18.03
C SER A 52 15.60 10.74 -18.95
N ALA A 53 15.02 11.78 -18.37
CA ALA A 53 14.93 13.10 -18.99
C ALA A 53 16.12 13.96 -18.53
N GLY A 54 17.27 13.83 -19.20
CA GLY A 54 18.31 14.86 -19.26
C GLY A 54 19.04 15.30 -17.98
N SER A 55 18.78 14.72 -16.81
CA SER A 55 19.61 14.93 -15.61
C SER A 55 20.33 13.63 -15.26
N GLU A 56 21.65 13.60 -15.42
CA GLU A 56 22.49 12.61 -14.75
C GLU A 56 22.26 12.75 -13.24
N ASN A 57 21.51 11.83 -12.65
CA ASN A 57 21.58 11.65 -11.21
C ASN A 57 22.97 11.07 -10.94
N VAL A 58 23.73 11.77 -10.11
CA VAL A 58 25.17 11.61 -9.82
C VAL A 58 25.55 10.22 -9.23
N GLN A 59 24.61 9.27 -9.19
CA GLN A 59 24.74 7.94 -8.57
C GLN A 59 24.14 6.77 -9.38
N GLY A 60 23.61 6.98 -10.60
CA GLY A 60 23.25 5.87 -11.49
C GLY A 60 21.97 5.08 -11.16
N GLU A 61 21.05 5.62 -10.37
CA GLU A 61 19.83 4.91 -9.93
C GLU A 61 18.57 5.37 -10.68
N THR A 62 18.15 4.59 -11.69
CA THR A 62 16.76 4.58 -12.17
C THR A 62 15.83 3.89 -11.15
N GLN A 63 16.38 2.94 -10.36
CA GLN A 63 15.67 2.09 -9.39
C GLN A 63 14.86 2.89 -8.36
N LYS A 64 15.41 3.92 -7.72
CA LYS A 64 14.73 4.63 -6.62
C LYS A 64 13.42 5.35 -6.99
N LYS A 65 13.18 5.65 -8.26
CA LYS A 65 12.04 6.52 -8.62
C LYS A 65 10.71 5.77 -8.54
N LEU A 66 10.66 4.53 -8.99
CA LEU A 66 9.41 3.77 -9.02
C LEU A 66 9.02 3.31 -7.61
N ASP A 67 9.99 2.87 -6.81
CA ASP A 67 9.83 2.52 -5.39
C ASP A 67 9.21 3.68 -4.58
N ILE A 68 9.73 4.91 -4.77
CA ILE A 68 9.15 6.12 -4.16
C ILE A 68 7.70 6.35 -4.64
N ILE A 69 7.45 6.20 -5.95
CA ILE A 69 6.11 6.42 -6.53
C ILE A 69 5.10 5.40 -6.00
N THR A 70 5.44 4.11 -5.98
CA THR A 70 4.55 3.05 -5.52
C THR A 70 4.27 3.19 -4.03
N ASN A 71 5.28 3.55 -3.23
CA ASN A 71 5.10 3.89 -1.82
C ASN A 71 4.13 5.06 -1.62
N GLU A 72 4.32 6.18 -2.35
CA GLU A 72 3.41 7.32 -2.28
C GLU A 72 1.98 6.98 -2.69
N VAL A 73 1.82 6.19 -3.76
CA VAL A 73 0.50 5.73 -4.23
C VAL A 73 -0.18 4.90 -3.14
N PHE A 74 0.54 3.97 -2.51
CA PHE A 74 -0.01 3.12 -1.47
C PHE A 74 -0.42 3.94 -0.24
N ILE A 75 0.42 4.86 0.22
CA ILE A 75 0.12 5.76 1.35
C ILE A 75 -1.13 6.61 1.05
N LYS A 76 -1.13 7.33 -0.07
CA LYS A 76 -2.23 8.24 -0.45
C LYS A 76 -3.56 7.53 -0.65
N ALA A 77 -3.53 6.29 -1.13
CA ALA A 77 -4.75 5.49 -1.28
C ALA A 77 -5.37 5.09 0.07
N ASN A 78 -4.56 4.95 1.12
CA ASN A 78 -4.97 4.33 2.38
C ASN A 78 -5.03 5.30 3.58
N GLU A 79 -4.41 6.48 3.50
CA GLU A 79 -4.26 7.38 4.67
C GLU A 79 -5.54 8.07 5.13
N TRP A 80 -6.57 8.19 4.27
CA TRP A 80 -7.70 9.10 4.50
C TRP A 80 -9.02 8.40 4.82
N SER A 81 -9.15 7.08 4.58
CA SER A 81 -10.42 6.35 4.66
C SER A 81 -10.89 6.05 6.09
N GLY A 82 -10.03 6.23 7.09
CA GLY A 82 -10.33 5.98 8.49
C GLY A 82 -10.33 4.51 8.88
N HIS A 83 -9.72 3.64 8.07
CA HIS A 83 -9.61 2.22 8.38
C HIS A 83 -8.31 1.87 9.12
N LEU A 84 -7.26 2.63 8.90
CA LEU A 84 -5.93 2.41 9.47
C LEU A 84 -5.65 3.33 10.65
N ALA A 85 -4.89 2.83 11.61
CA ALA A 85 -4.31 3.59 12.71
C ALA A 85 -2.86 4.00 12.43
N GLY A 86 -2.15 3.22 11.61
CA GLY A 86 -0.77 3.45 11.19
C GLY A 86 -0.37 2.51 10.05
N MET A 87 0.72 2.85 9.36
CA MET A 87 1.27 2.06 8.27
C MET A 87 2.78 1.87 8.46
N ALA A 88 3.35 0.79 7.93
CA ALA A 88 4.79 0.57 7.87
C ALA A 88 5.15 0.08 6.46
N SER A 89 6.08 0.77 5.81
CA SER A 89 6.52 0.46 4.45
C SER A 89 7.94 -0.09 4.48
N GLU A 90 8.27 -0.99 3.56
CA GLU A 90 9.66 -1.39 3.30
C GLU A 90 10.54 -0.17 2.91
N GLU A 91 9.93 0.82 2.25
CA GLU A 91 10.58 2.04 1.74
C GLU A 91 10.73 3.16 2.78
N MET A 92 10.48 2.88 4.07
CA MET A 92 10.52 3.87 5.16
C MET A 92 11.18 3.32 6.42
N ASP A 93 12.07 4.11 7.03
CA ASP A 93 12.73 3.75 8.29
C ASP A 93 11.77 3.70 9.49
N ASP A 94 10.79 4.63 9.51
CA ASP A 94 9.84 4.80 10.60
C ASP A 94 8.42 4.47 10.17
N VAL A 95 7.57 4.15 11.17
CA VAL A 95 6.13 3.97 10.94
C VAL A 95 5.51 5.27 10.43
N TYR A 96 4.65 5.14 9.43
CA TYR A 96 3.85 6.24 8.91
C TYR A 96 2.63 6.46 9.80
N GLU A 97 2.61 7.59 10.50
CA GLU A 97 1.46 8.04 11.27
C GLU A 97 0.37 8.64 10.36
N ILE A 98 -0.87 8.18 10.52
CA ILE A 98 -2.01 8.77 9.82
C ILE A 98 -2.13 10.27 10.19
N PRO A 99 -2.15 11.18 9.21
CA PRO A 99 -2.25 12.62 9.46
C PRO A 99 -3.46 12.98 10.32
N LYS A 100 -3.28 13.94 11.23
CA LYS A 100 -4.29 14.31 12.26
C LYS A 100 -5.63 14.78 11.69
N GLN A 101 -5.67 15.27 10.45
CA GLN A 101 -6.89 15.69 9.79
C GLN A 101 -7.78 14.51 9.33
N TYR A 102 -7.21 13.31 9.21
CA TYR A 102 -7.94 12.13 8.78
C TYR A 102 -8.37 11.29 9.99
N PRO A 103 -9.53 10.62 9.90
CA PRO A 103 -9.94 9.68 10.93
C PRO A 103 -8.95 8.53 11.04
N ARG A 104 -8.81 7.97 12.24
CA ARG A 104 -8.02 6.75 12.48
C ARG A 104 -8.92 5.57 12.74
N GLY A 105 -8.55 4.43 12.16
CA GLY A 105 -9.27 3.19 12.30
C GLY A 105 -8.63 2.24 13.31
N LYS A 106 -8.86 0.94 13.10
CA LYS A 106 -8.56 -0.14 14.06
C LYS A 106 -7.63 -1.20 13.49
N TYR A 107 -6.98 -0.89 12.38
CA TYR A 107 -6.06 -1.78 11.68
C TYR A 107 -4.69 -1.12 11.54
N LEU A 108 -3.66 -1.93 11.52
CA LEU A 108 -2.32 -1.54 11.08
C LEU A 108 -2.04 -2.28 9.77
N ILE A 109 -1.20 -1.70 8.92
CA ILE A 109 -0.76 -2.37 7.69
C ILE A 109 0.76 -2.28 7.55
N THR A 110 1.40 -3.42 7.30
CA THR A 110 2.76 -3.45 6.76
C THR A 110 2.69 -3.73 5.28
N PHE A 111 3.57 -3.15 4.47
CA PHE A 111 3.58 -3.39 3.04
C PHE A 111 4.97 -3.21 2.42
N ASP A 112 5.21 -3.99 1.37
CA ASP A 112 6.25 -3.78 0.38
C ASP A 112 5.53 -3.32 -0.90
N PRO A 113 5.65 -2.03 -1.28
CA PRO A 113 4.90 -1.47 -2.38
C PRO A 113 5.36 -2.02 -3.74
N LEU A 114 6.62 -2.45 -3.87
CA LEU A 114 7.19 -2.98 -5.10
C LEU A 114 8.26 -4.07 -4.84
N ASP A 115 7.79 -5.29 -4.55
CA ASP A 115 8.66 -6.45 -4.43
C ASP A 115 9.30 -6.78 -5.78
N GLY A 116 10.61 -6.98 -5.75
CA GLY A 116 11.41 -7.29 -6.91
C GLY A 116 11.66 -6.10 -7.84
N SER A 117 11.68 -4.86 -7.35
CA SER A 117 11.89 -3.65 -8.17
C SER A 117 13.10 -3.72 -9.11
N SER A 118 14.17 -4.45 -8.75
CA SER A 118 15.33 -4.72 -9.63
C SER A 118 14.99 -5.45 -10.94
N ASN A 119 13.84 -6.11 -11.02
CA ASN A 119 13.37 -6.85 -12.17
C ASN A 119 12.61 -5.99 -13.20
N ILE A 120 12.32 -4.73 -12.86
CA ILE A 120 11.49 -3.83 -13.66
C ILE A 120 12.11 -3.56 -15.05
N ASP A 121 13.41 -3.32 -15.12
CA ASP A 121 14.13 -2.93 -16.34
C ASP A 121 14.27 -4.09 -17.34
N VAL A 122 14.11 -5.33 -16.85
CA VAL A 122 14.15 -6.55 -17.67
C VAL A 122 12.76 -7.14 -17.89
N ASN A 123 11.70 -6.42 -17.52
CA ASN A 123 10.30 -6.79 -17.70
C ASN A 123 9.97 -8.18 -17.13
N ILE A 124 10.56 -8.51 -15.99
CA ILE A 124 10.23 -9.70 -15.20
C ILE A 124 9.12 -9.33 -14.20
N SER A 125 8.39 -10.33 -13.70
CA SER A 125 7.32 -10.14 -12.72
C SER A 125 7.81 -9.43 -11.45
N VAL A 126 6.99 -8.47 -11.02
CA VAL A 126 7.11 -7.71 -9.77
C VAL A 126 5.76 -7.73 -9.05
N GLY A 127 5.73 -7.38 -7.77
CA GLY A 127 4.51 -7.48 -6.96
C GLY A 127 4.39 -6.43 -5.87
N THR A 128 3.28 -6.48 -5.15
CA THR A 128 3.06 -5.71 -3.93
C THR A 128 2.68 -6.71 -2.84
N ILE A 129 3.36 -6.64 -1.70
CA ILE A 129 3.09 -7.51 -0.54
C ILE A 129 2.47 -6.64 0.56
N PHE A 130 1.49 -7.16 1.28
CA PHE A 130 0.91 -6.47 2.42
C PHE A 130 0.49 -7.44 3.52
N SER A 131 0.48 -6.97 4.77
CA SER A 131 -0.06 -7.69 5.93
C SER A 131 -0.89 -6.74 6.78
N ILE A 132 -2.06 -7.21 7.22
CA ILE A 132 -3.00 -6.41 8.02
C ILE A 132 -3.03 -6.98 9.44
N LEU A 133 -2.77 -6.11 10.41
CA LEU A 133 -2.83 -6.42 11.83
C LEU A 133 -3.99 -5.67 12.50
N ARG A 134 -4.38 -6.13 13.69
CA ARG A 134 -5.23 -5.34 14.58
C ARG A 134 -4.37 -4.33 15.33
N CYS A 135 -4.83 -3.08 15.38
CA CYS A 135 -4.23 -2.12 16.31
C CYS A 135 -4.58 -2.56 17.74
N PRO A 136 -3.61 -2.65 18.67
CA PRO A 136 -3.89 -3.00 20.06
C PRO A 136 -4.89 -2.04 20.71
N GLU A 137 -5.71 -2.54 21.64
CA GLU A 137 -6.72 -1.73 22.31
C GLU A 137 -6.08 -0.58 23.11
N GLY A 138 -6.68 0.62 23.02
CA GLY A 138 -6.21 1.81 23.71
C GLY A 138 -5.06 2.55 23.01
N VAL A 139 -4.46 1.98 21.96
CA VAL A 139 -3.40 2.64 21.18
C VAL A 139 -4.02 3.64 20.23
N THR A 140 -3.67 4.93 20.40
CA THR A 140 -4.13 6.01 19.53
C THR A 140 -3.07 6.51 18.55
N ASN A 141 -1.79 6.37 18.89
CA ASN A 141 -0.63 6.69 18.04
C ASN A 141 0.26 5.44 17.98
N PRO A 142 0.08 4.55 16.99
CA PRO A 142 0.89 3.34 16.88
C PRO A 142 2.37 3.67 16.67
N THR A 143 3.21 2.88 17.32
CA THR A 143 4.68 2.92 17.21
C THR A 143 5.17 1.63 16.57
N ALA A 144 6.46 1.54 16.23
CA ALA A 144 7.06 0.32 15.68
C ALA A 144 6.78 -0.94 16.54
N ALA A 145 6.73 -0.79 17.87
CA ALA A 145 6.43 -1.90 18.78
C ALA A 145 5.03 -2.49 18.57
N ASP A 146 4.04 -1.68 18.19
CA ASP A 146 2.68 -2.12 17.96
C ASP A 146 2.53 -3.00 16.70
N PHE A 147 3.51 -2.94 15.78
CA PHE A 147 3.57 -3.79 14.59
C PHE A 147 4.25 -5.16 14.86
N MET A 148 4.92 -5.32 16.01
CA MET A 148 5.64 -6.55 16.36
C MET A 148 4.70 -7.61 16.96
N GLN A 149 3.74 -8.07 16.16
CA GLN A 149 2.75 -9.08 16.51
C GLN A 149 3.08 -10.44 15.84
N PRO A 150 2.80 -11.58 16.49
CA PRO A 150 3.09 -12.91 15.94
C PRO A 150 2.16 -13.32 14.78
#